data_AF-A0A1I5HFB2-F1
#
_entry.id   AF-A0A1I5HFB2-F1
#
_cell.length_a   1.000
_cell.length_b   1.000
_cell.length_c   1.000
_cell.angle_alpha   90.00
_cell.angle_beta   90.00
_cell.angle_gamma   90.00
#
_symmetry.space_group_name_H-M   'P 1'
#
loop_
_entity.id
_entity.type
_entity.pdbx_description
1 polymer ?
#
loop_
_entity_poly.entity_id
_entity_poly.type
_entity_poly.pdbx_seq_one_letter_code
_entity_poly.pdbx_strand_id
1 'polypeptide(L)'
;MPEEFIEDEFDIDESMRELDALDAEIQEILRFEEIQSAAYDKAFAWWDVVDGSPSILKRYKSSIVSLEKMFPTLSDSPEDRFSRGTLLVGLVSAYEGLVHDFFLLCCQSYALATKAASNLKNLLPEDKSYLGLKVDCPRDELILKLKKKTFHDPTQVTRLCNVLFELPLPKAHEKEVLYYNALLKARNSYTHNGGYEDGKEFKVSMKTLRFSFKYFHMLADSYERHIGERAVTAADEADKT
;
A
#
# COMPACT_ATOMS: atom_id res chain seq x y z
N MET A 1 -42.80 -52.15 -50.17
CA MET A 1 -41.92 -52.21 -48.98
C MET A 1 -42.50 -51.22 -47.99
N PRO A 2 -42.89 -51.63 -46.78
CA PRO A 2 -43.22 -50.68 -45.73
C PRO A 2 -41.91 -50.04 -45.26
N GLU A 3 -41.84 -48.71 -45.26
CA GLU A 3 -40.80 -47.98 -44.56
C GLU A 3 -41.03 -48.22 -43.06
N GLU A 4 -40.07 -48.87 -42.40
CA GLU A 4 -40.02 -48.92 -40.93
C GLU A 4 -39.83 -47.49 -40.45
N PHE A 5 -40.90 -46.88 -39.94
CA PHE A 5 -40.79 -45.72 -39.08
C PHE A 5 -40.11 -46.21 -37.80
N ILE A 6 -38.84 -45.83 -37.65
CA ILE A 6 -38.17 -45.88 -36.34
C ILE A 6 -38.89 -44.82 -35.51
N GLU A 7 -39.79 -45.26 -34.63
CA GLU A 7 -40.23 -44.42 -33.51
C GLU A 7 -38.99 -44.23 -32.62
N ASP A 8 -38.29 -43.10 -32.76
CA ASP A 8 -37.37 -42.65 -31.73
C ASP A 8 -38.23 -42.42 -30.47
N GLU A 9 -38.17 -43.35 -29.52
CA GLU A 9 -38.75 -43.16 -28.19
C GLU A 9 -38.13 -41.90 -27.58
N PHE A 10 -38.95 -40.88 -27.36
CA PHE A 10 -38.53 -39.66 -26.68
C PHE A 10 -38.28 -39.96 -25.20
N ASP A 11 -37.04 -40.36 -24.87
CA ASP A 11 -36.60 -40.61 -23.50
C ASP A 11 -36.40 -39.27 -22.76
N ILE A 12 -37.42 -38.90 -21.99
CA ILE A 12 -37.42 -37.70 -21.16
C ILE A 12 -36.32 -37.78 -20.09
N ASP A 13 -36.03 -38.96 -19.55
CA ASP A 13 -35.04 -39.13 -18.48
C ASP A 13 -33.60 -39.04 -19.02
N GLU A 14 -33.37 -39.46 -20.26
CA GLU A 14 -32.12 -39.18 -21.00
C GLU A 14 -31.98 -37.68 -21.32
N SER A 15 -33.04 -37.07 -21.86
CA SER A 15 -33.07 -35.64 -22.17
C SER A 15 -32.84 -34.76 -20.92
N MET A 16 -33.40 -35.13 -19.76
CA MET A 16 -33.18 -34.42 -18.49
C MET A 16 -31.74 -34.56 -18.00
N ARG A 17 -31.11 -35.74 -18.15
CA ARG A 17 -29.69 -35.94 -17.81
C ARG A 17 -28.76 -35.13 -18.71
N GLU A 18 -29.08 -35.00 -19.99
CA GLU A 18 -28.34 -34.13 -20.92
C GLU A 18 -28.50 -32.65 -20.57
N LEU A 19 -29.70 -32.22 -20.17
CA LEU A 19 -29.94 -30.85 -19.70
C LEU A 19 -29.16 -30.55 -18.41
N ASP A 20 -29.16 -31.46 -17.43
CA ASP A 20 -28.38 -31.29 -16.20
C ASP A 20 -26.87 -31.22 -16.48
N ALA A 21 -26.38 -32.00 -17.44
CA ALA A 21 -24.97 -31.97 -17.87
C ALA A 21 -24.62 -30.64 -18.57
N LEU A 22 -25.51 -30.14 -19.43
CA LEU A 22 -25.35 -28.85 -20.10
C LEU A 22 -25.37 -27.70 -19.10
N ASP A 23 -26.28 -27.73 -18.11
CA ASP A 23 -26.33 -26.73 -17.05
C ASP A 23 -25.03 -26.74 -16.23
N ALA A 24 -24.48 -27.91 -15.92
CA ALA A 24 -23.20 -28.03 -15.22
C ALA A 24 -22.04 -27.42 -16.04
N GLU A 25 -21.99 -27.69 -17.35
CA GLU A 25 -21.00 -27.12 -18.26
C GLU A 25 -21.12 -25.59 -18.36
N ILE A 26 -22.35 -25.07 -18.46
CA ILE A 26 -22.61 -23.61 -18.45
C ILE A 26 -22.12 -22.98 -17.14
N GLN A 27 -22.40 -23.59 -15.99
CA GLN A 27 -21.92 -23.07 -14.70
C GLN A 27 -20.40 -23.10 -14.58
N GLU A 28 -19.74 -24.10 -15.17
CA GLU A 28 -18.27 -24.16 -15.22
C GLU A 28 -17.69 -23.04 -16.08
N ILE A 29 -18.26 -22.78 -17.26
CA ILE A 29 -17.85 -21.69 -18.15
C ILE A 29 -18.03 -20.34 -17.47
N LEU A 30 -19.21 -20.07 -16.90
CA LEU A 30 -19.48 -18.81 -16.20
C LEU A 30 -18.51 -18.57 -15.05
N ARG A 31 -18.21 -19.62 -14.28
CA ARG A 31 -17.22 -19.54 -13.20
C ARG A 31 -15.82 -19.23 -13.73
N PHE A 32 -15.43 -19.82 -14.85
CA PHE A 32 -14.15 -19.52 -15.48
C PHE A 32 -14.06 -18.05 -15.93
N GLU A 33 -15.12 -17.54 -16.59
CA GLU A 33 -15.21 -16.14 -17.01
C GLU A 33 -15.16 -15.17 -15.82
N GLU A 34 -15.85 -15.48 -14.71
CA GLU A 34 -15.81 -14.67 -13.48
C GLU A 34 -14.39 -14.59 -12.89
N ILE A 35 -13.68 -15.72 -12.84
CA ILE A 35 -12.30 -15.78 -12.32
C ILE A 35 -11.38 -14.94 -13.22
N GLN A 36 -11.50 -15.08 -14.53
CA GLN A 36 -10.68 -14.35 -15.50
C GLN A 36 -10.96 -12.84 -15.46
N SER A 37 -12.23 -12.44 -15.42
CA SER A 37 -12.64 -11.04 -15.28
C SER A 37 -12.07 -10.41 -13.99
N ALA A 38 -12.15 -11.13 -12.86
CA ALA A 38 -11.60 -10.65 -11.60
C ALA A 38 -10.07 -10.48 -11.62
N ALA A 39 -9.37 -11.33 -12.39
CA ALA A 39 -7.92 -11.22 -12.56
C ALA A 39 -7.55 -9.97 -13.39
N TYR A 40 -8.28 -9.68 -14.47
CA TYR A 40 -8.09 -8.45 -15.25
C TYR A 40 -8.46 -7.19 -14.47
N ASP A 41 -9.54 -7.19 -13.67
CA ASP A 41 -9.90 -6.07 -12.80
C ASP A 41 -8.78 -5.73 -11.81
N LYS A 42 -8.10 -6.75 -11.26
CA LYS A 42 -6.93 -6.57 -10.40
C LYS A 42 -5.76 -5.96 -11.17
N ALA A 43 -5.50 -6.40 -12.41
CA ALA A 43 -4.44 -5.87 -13.24
C ALA A 43 -4.68 -4.38 -13.59
N PHE A 44 -5.89 -4.05 -14.05
CA PHE A 44 -6.28 -2.66 -14.34
C PHE A 44 -6.21 -1.77 -13.10
N ALA A 45 -6.62 -2.28 -11.94
CA ALA A 45 -6.51 -1.54 -10.70
C ALA A 45 -5.06 -1.15 -10.34
N TRP A 46 -4.08 -1.99 -10.66
CA TRP A 46 -2.68 -1.63 -10.47
C TRP A 46 -2.18 -0.63 -11.50
N TRP A 47 -2.67 -0.68 -12.73
CA TRP A 47 -2.40 0.35 -13.74
C TRP A 47 -2.98 1.71 -13.36
N ASP A 48 -4.16 1.76 -12.73
CA ASP A 48 -4.71 3.01 -12.17
C ASP A 48 -3.80 3.58 -11.08
N VAL A 49 -3.21 2.72 -10.24
CA VAL A 49 -2.23 3.14 -9.24
C VAL A 49 -0.94 3.64 -9.90
N VAL A 50 -0.47 2.99 -10.97
CA VAL A 50 0.67 3.46 -11.77
C VAL A 50 0.38 4.85 -12.33
N ASP A 51 -0.79 5.08 -12.93
CA ASP A 51 -1.17 6.36 -13.54
C ASP A 51 -1.37 7.48 -12.50
N GLY A 52 -1.90 7.16 -11.32
CA GLY A 52 -2.07 8.13 -10.23
C GLY A 52 -0.78 8.50 -9.50
N SER A 53 0.21 7.59 -9.46
CA SER A 53 1.45 7.74 -8.69
C SER A 53 2.32 8.97 -9.04
N PRO A 54 2.46 9.44 -10.30
CA PRO A 54 3.33 10.57 -10.63
C PRO A 54 2.85 11.87 -10.00
N SER A 55 1.52 12.04 -9.86
CA SER A 55 0.94 13.24 -9.22
C SER A 55 1.31 13.32 -7.73
N ILE A 56 1.31 12.17 -7.06
CA ILE A 56 1.67 12.00 -5.65
C ILE A 56 3.17 12.24 -5.46
N LEU A 57 4.00 11.60 -6.27
CA LEU A 57 5.45 11.77 -6.25
C LEU A 57 5.85 13.22 -6.56
N LYS A 58 5.15 13.90 -7.46
CA LYS A 58 5.38 15.31 -7.76
C LYS A 58 5.11 16.20 -6.54
N ARG A 59 4.01 15.97 -5.79
CA ARG A 59 3.72 16.70 -4.55
C ARG A 59 4.82 16.46 -3.51
N TYR A 60 5.18 15.20 -3.27
CA TYR A 60 6.28 14.85 -2.38
C TYR A 60 7.60 15.53 -2.77
N LYS A 61 8.02 15.42 -4.03
CA LYS A 61 9.24 16.04 -4.57
C LYS A 61 9.20 17.57 -4.37
N SER A 62 8.06 18.22 -4.57
CA SER A 62 7.90 19.65 -4.33
C SER A 62 8.08 20.04 -2.85
N SER A 63 7.54 19.25 -1.92
CA SER A 63 7.74 19.46 -0.48
C SER A 63 9.21 19.29 -0.10
N ILE A 64 9.85 18.22 -0.58
CA ILE A 64 11.24 17.94 -0.25
C ILE A 64 12.21 18.97 -0.83
N VAL A 65 12.02 19.41 -2.08
CA VAL A 65 12.83 20.50 -2.68
C VAL A 65 12.69 21.80 -1.89
N SER A 66 11.50 22.09 -1.35
CA SER A 66 11.31 23.25 -0.48
C SER A 66 12.11 23.13 0.83
N LEU A 67 12.13 21.94 1.43
CA LEU A 67 12.91 21.65 2.64
C LEU A 67 14.43 21.66 2.36
N GLU A 68 14.87 21.22 1.18
CA GLU A 68 16.27 21.20 0.77
C GLU A 68 16.91 22.60 0.82
N LYS A 69 16.14 23.64 0.50
CA LYS A 69 16.59 25.04 0.52
C LYS A 69 17.05 25.51 1.91
N MET A 70 16.64 24.83 2.98
CA MET A 70 17.07 25.14 4.35
C MET A 70 18.45 24.55 4.70
N PHE A 71 18.97 23.58 3.93
CA PHE A 71 20.24 22.94 4.27
C PHE A 71 21.46 23.87 4.24
N PRO A 72 21.60 24.81 3.28
CA PRO A 72 22.74 25.73 3.27
C PRO A 72 22.70 26.77 4.39
N THR A 73 21.54 27.02 4.99
CA THR A 73 21.37 28.03 6.05
C THR A 73 21.55 27.47 7.45
N LEU A 74 21.78 26.17 7.58
CA LEU A 74 21.92 25.47 8.85
C LEU A 74 23.33 24.89 9.00
N SER A 75 23.85 24.97 10.21
CA SER A 75 25.11 24.39 10.64
C SER A 75 24.90 23.42 11.81
N ASP A 76 25.97 22.80 12.31
CA ASP A 76 25.93 22.01 13.56
C ASP A 76 26.07 22.87 14.83
N SER A 77 25.95 24.20 14.71
CA SER A 77 26.01 25.11 15.85
C SER A 77 24.85 24.91 16.84
N PRO A 78 25.00 25.26 18.12
CA PRO A 78 23.91 25.21 19.09
C PRO A 78 22.70 26.08 18.71
N GLU A 79 22.92 27.21 18.04
CA GLU A 79 21.88 28.17 17.67
C GLU A 79 20.91 27.59 16.62
N ASP A 80 21.41 26.77 15.71
CA ASP A 80 20.61 26.14 14.65
C ASP A 80 19.87 24.87 15.08
N ARG A 81 20.09 24.43 16.32
CA ARG A 81 19.61 23.15 16.85
C ARG A 81 18.11 22.95 16.70
N PHE A 82 17.31 23.93 17.13
CA PHE A 82 15.85 23.83 17.03
C PHE A 82 15.40 23.80 15.57
N SER A 83 16.01 24.64 14.72
CA SER A 83 15.75 24.67 13.27
C SER A 83 16.10 23.34 12.59
N ARG A 84 17.19 22.67 12.99
CA ARG A 84 17.53 21.33 12.52
C ARG A 84 16.47 20.31 12.91
N GLY A 85 16.00 20.34 14.15
CA GLY A 85 14.91 19.47 14.61
C GLY A 85 13.60 19.70 13.86
N THR A 86 13.22 20.96 13.63
CA THR A 86 12.03 21.32 12.85
C THR A 86 12.16 20.84 11.39
N LEU A 87 13.33 20.98 10.79
CA LEU A 87 13.59 20.45 9.45
C LEU A 87 13.45 18.92 9.42
N LEU A 88 13.94 18.21 10.44
CA LEU A 88 13.75 16.75 10.55
C LEU A 88 12.27 16.37 10.61
N VAL A 89 11.48 17.07 11.44
CA VAL A 89 10.03 16.88 11.52
C VAL A 89 9.37 17.13 10.16
N GLY A 90 9.79 18.17 9.44
CA GLY A 90 9.33 18.46 8.09
C GLY A 90 9.61 17.33 7.10
N LEU A 91 10.82 16.75 7.13
CA LEU A 91 11.19 15.61 6.27
C LEU A 91 10.32 14.38 6.54
N VAL A 92 10.10 14.04 7.82
CA VAL A 92 9.23 12.93 8.21
C VAL A 92 7.78 13.19 7.77
N SER A 93 7.30 14.43 7.94
CA SER A 93 5.94 14.81 7.56
C SER A 93 5.71 14.78 6.04
N ALA A 94 6.71 15.15 5.25
CA ALA A 94 6.65 15.04 3.80
C ALA A 94 6.55 13.57 3.35
N TYR A 95 7.34 12.68 3.95
CA TYR A 95 7.24 11.24 3.71
C TYR A 95 5.88 10.66 4.17
N GLU A 96 5.39 11.05 5.34
CA GLU A 96 4.07 10.64 5.81
C GLU A 96 2.97 11.06 4.82
N GLY A 97 3.04 12.27 4.27
CA GLY A 97 2.10 12.75 3.25
C GLY A 97 2.12 11.89 1.97
N LEU A 98 3.32 11.48 1.52
CA LEU A 98 3.48 10.55 0.40
C LEU A 98 2.75 9.23 0.67
N VAL A 99 2.98 8.63 1.86
CA VAL A 99 2.39 7.34 2.23
C VAL A 99 0.86 7.43 2.32
N HIS A 100 0.33 8.51 2.88
CA HIS A 100 -1.10 8.75 2.93
C HIS A 100 -1.71 8.80 1.54
N ASP A 101 -1.18 9.68 0.69
CA ASP A 101 -1.65 9.82 -0.68
C ASP A 101 -1.60 8.47 -1.42
N PHE A 102 -0.54 7.70 -1.22
CA PHE A 102 -0.40 6.36 -1.80
C PHE A 102 -1.47 5.37 -1.31
N PHE A 103 -1.69 5.26 -0.01
CA PHE A 103 -2.76 4.39 0.53
C PHE A 103 -4.14 4.78 0.03
N LEU A 104 -4.40 6.09 -0.10
CA LEU A 104 -5.66 6.56 -0.65
C LEU A 104 -5.82 6.21 -2.12
N LEU A 105 -4.76 6.33 -2.92
CA LEU A 105 -4.76 5.91 -4.31
C LEU A 105 -5.06 4.41 -4.45
N CYS A 106 -4.38 3.55 -3.68
CA CYS A 106 -4.70 2.11 -3.68
C CYS A 106 -6.15 1.85 -3.27
N CYS A 107 -6.70 2.64 -2.36
CA CYS A 107 -8.08 2.49 -1.89
C CYS A 107 -9.14 3.10 -2.82
N GLN A 108 -8.76 3.85 -3.86
CA GLN A 108 -9.71 4.36 -4.86
C GLN A 108 -10.22 3.24 -5.77
N SER A 109 -9.39 2.23 -6.04
CA SER A 109 -9.82 1.03 -6.75
C SER A 109 -10.68 0.16 -5.83
N TYR A 110 -11.88 -0.19 -6.30
CA TYR A 110 -12.77 -1.11 -5.61
C TYR A 110 -12.10 -2.47 -5.36
N ALA A 111 -11.39 -3.00 -6.37
CA ALA A 111 -10.74 -4.31 -6.31
C ALA A 111 -9.65 -4.34 -5.23
N LEU A 112 -8.73 -3.36 -5.24
CA LEU A 112 -7.65 -3.27 -4.25
C LEU A 112 -8.17 -2.99 -2.84
N ALA A 113 -9.16 -2.11 -2.69
CA ALA A 113 -9.74 -1.79 -1.39
C ALA A 113 -10.47 -3.00 -0.79
N THR A 114 -11.22 -3.75 -1.61
CA THR A 114 -11.90 -4.97 -1.18
C THR A 114 -10.90 -6.05 -0.80
N LYS A 115 -9.84 -6.22 -1.60
CA LYS A 115 -8.75 -7.14 -1.30
C LYS A 115 -8.06 -6.77 0.01
N ALA A 116 -7.75 -5.49 0.23
CA ALA A 116 -7.16 -5.00 1.47
C ALA A 116 -8.04 -5.28 2.70
N ALA A 117 -9.35 -5.08 2.59
CA ALA A 117 -10.31 -5.44 3.64
C ALA A 117 -10.30 -6.95 3.94
N SER A 118 -10.23 -7.80 2.90
CA SER A 118 -10.14 -9.26 3.07
C SER A 118 -8.82 -9.72 3.70
N ASN A 119 -7.75 -8.95 3.52
CA ASN A 119 -6.41 -9.23 4.02
C ASN A 119 -6.19 -8.75 5.47
N LEU A 120 -7.14 -8.04 6.09
CA LEU A 120 -7.01 -7.53 7.46
C LEU A 120 -6.73 -8.64 8.48
N LYS A 121 -7.27 -9.84 8.25
CA LYS A 121 -7.01 -11.01 9.10
C LYS A 121 -5.51 -11.36 9.20
N ASN A 122 -4.74 -11.06 8.16
CA ASN A 122 -3.30 -11.34 8.06
C ASN A 122 -2.42 -10.26 8.71
N LEU A 123 -2.98 -9.13 9.14
CA LEU A 123 -2.22 -8.11 9.86
C LEU A 123 -1.74 -8.62 11.22
N LEU A 124 -0.54 -8.18 11.60
CA LEU A 124 -0.02 -8.39 12.94
C LEU A 124 -0.93 -7.72 14.00
N PRO A 125 -1.01 -8.26 15.23
CA PRO A 125 -1.82 -7.66 16.29
C PRO A 125 -1.50 -6.20 16.58
N GLU A 126 -0.21 -5.84 16.53
CA GLU A 126 0.26 -4.46 16.72
C GLU A 126 -0.26 -3.50 15.64
N ASP A 127 -0.29 -3.94 14.37
CA ASP A 127 -0.75 -3.13 13.25
C ASP A 127 -2.30 -3.01 13.27
N LYS A 128 -3.01 -4.07 13.65
CA LYS A 128 -4.46 -4.03 13.89
C LYS A 128 -4.83 -3.05 15.00
N SER A 129 -4.11 -3.12 16.13
CA SER A 129 -4.29 -2.23 17.27
C SER A 129 -3.98 -0.78 16.89
N TYR A 130 -2.86 -0.56 16.19
CA TYR A 130 -2.47 0.74 15.70
C TYR A 130 -3.53 1.36 14.79
N LEU A 131 -4.06 0.61 13.82
CA LEU A 131 -5.15 1.07 12.95
C LEU A 131 -6.49 1.19 13.67
N GLY A 132 -6.65 0.55 14.83
CA GLY A 132 -7.90 0.53 15.60
C GLY A 132 -9.02 -0.22 14.88
N LEU A 133 -8.67 -1.35 14.26
CA LEU A 133 -9.56 -2.21 13.48
C LEU A 133 -10.23 -3.27 14.36
N LYS A 134 -11.49 -3.58 14.05
CA LYS A 134 -12.22 -4.74 14.60
C LYS A 134 -12.04 -5.95 13.69
N VAL A 135 -12.44 -7.14 14.15
CA VAL A 135 -12.27 -8.43 13.45
C VAL A 135 -12.91 -8.40 12.05
N ASP A 136 -14.08 -7.79 11.90
CA ASP A 136 -14.80 -7.64 10.63
C ASP A 136 -14.97 -6.16 10.26
N CYS A 137 -13.90 -5.55 9.73
CA CYS A 137 -13.91 -4.14 9.34
C CYS A 137 -14.33 -3.99 7.86
N PRO A 138 -15.45 -3.30 7.55
CA PRO A 138 -15.83 -3.01 6.18
C PRO A 138 -14.78 -2.15 5.45
N ARG A 139 -14.74 -2.25 4.11
CA ARG A 139 -13.86 -1.45 3.25
C ARG A 139 -13.89 0.04 3.60
N ASP A 140 -15.08 0.63 3.72
CA ASP A 140 -15.22 2.06 3.96
C ASP A 140 -14.69 2.47 5.34
N GLU A 141 -14.81 1.59 6.34
CA GLU A 141 -14.19 1.80 7.64
C GLU A 141 -12.66 1.71 7.54
N LEU A 142 -12.10 0.72 6.83
CA LEU A 142 -10.66 0.63 6.59
C LEU A 142 -10.12 1.92 5.96
N ILE A 143 -10.75 2.42 4.90
CA ILE A 143 -10.35 3.68 4.23
C ILE A 143 -10.37 4.85 5.23
N LEU A 144 -11.42 4.93 6.06
CA LEU A 144 -11.51 5.97 7.09
C LEU A 144 -10.41 5.85 8.15
N LYS A 145 -10.02 4.63 8.55
CA LYS A 145 -8.91 4.42 9.49
C LYS A 145 -7.59 4.83 8.86
N LEU A 146 -7.31 4.40 7.63
CA LEU A 146 -6.08 4.77 6.92
C LEU A 146 -5.96 6.30 6.80
N LYS A 147 -7.04 7.01 6.43
CA LYS A 147 -7.06 8.49 6.36
C LYS A 147 -6.71 9.20 7.66
N LYS A 148 -6.95 8.60 8.83
CA LYS A 148 -6.83 9.27 10.14
C LYS A 148 -5.54 8.94 10.88
N LYS A 149 -4.79 7.94 10.44
CA LYS A 149 -3.59 7.47 11.15
C LYS A 149 -2.36 8.25 10.73
N THR A 150 -1.24 8.07 11.44
CA THR A 150 -0.02 8.84 11.23
C THR A 150 1.09 7.90 10.78
N PHE A 151 1.34 7.82 9.47
CA PHE A 151 2.26 6.85 8.89
C PHE A 151 3.70 7.36 8.85
N HIS A 152 4.30 7.54 10.02
CA HIS A 152 5.65 8.06 10.16
C HIS A 152 6.73 6.96 10.28
N ASP A 153 6.36 5.70 10.56
CA ASP A 153 7.29 4.56 10.68
C ASP A 153 7.35 3.76 9.35
N PRO A 154 8.42 3.86 8.57
CA PRO A 154 8.53 3.15 7.30
C PRO A 154 8.50 1.63 7.45
N THR A 155 8.90 1.07 8.60
CA THR A 155 8.85 -0.38 8.83
C THR A 155 7.40 -0.85 8.94
N GLN A 156 6.58 -0.13 9.72
CA GLN A 156 5.15 -0.36 9.78
C GLN A 156 4.51 -0.19 8.40
N VAL A 157 4.84 0.88 7.69
CA VAL A 157 4.26 1.14 6.36
C VAL A 157 4.59 0.02 5.38
N THR A 158 5.83 -0.45 5.32
CA THR A 158 6.21 -1.62 4.50
C THR A 158 5.39 -2.85 4.85
N ARG A 159 5.20 -3.17 6.14
CA ARG A 159 4.35 -4.31 6.53
C ARG A 159 2.90 -4.12 6.07
N LEU A 160 2.34 -2.92 6.24
CA LEU A 160 0.99 -2.60 5.79
C LEU A 160 0.86 -2.72 4.27
N CYS A 161 1.79 -2.18 3.48
CA CYS A 161 1.81 -2.33 2.03
C CYS A 161 1.81 -3.80 1.60
N ASN A 162 2.70 -4.59 2.20
CA ASN A 162 2.88 -6.01 1.87
C ASN A 162 1.62 -6.82 2.21
N VAL A 163 0.93 -6.51 3.31
CA VAL A 163 -0.26 -7.26 3.75
C VAL A 163 -1.54 -6.78 3.07
N LEU A 164 -1.81 -5.46 3.11
CA LEU A 164 -3.06 -4.90 2.61
C LEU A 164 -3.13 -4.97 1.09
N PHE A 165 -2.04 -4.65 0.41
CA PHE A 165 -2.05 -4.49 -1.03
C PHE A 165 -1.21 -5.56 -1.75
N GLU A 166 -0.55 -6.47 -1.03
CA GLU A 166 0.37 -7.44 -1.66
C GLU A 166 1.46 -6.75 -2.50
N LEU A 167 1.86 -5.54 -2.11
CA LEU A 167 2.94 -4.79 -2.74
C LEU A 167 4.25 -5.15 -2.03
N PRO A 168 5.17 -5.91 -2.63
CA PRO A 168 6.33 -6.47 -1.93
C PRO A 168 7.44 -5.43 -1.73
N LEU A 169 7.24 -4.47 -0.84
CA LEU A 169 8.27 -3.50 -0.49
C LEU A 169 9.40 -4.18 0.31
N PRO A 170 10.66 -3.77 0.10
CA PRO A 170 11.82 -4.34 0.77
C PRO A 170 11.73 -4.08 2.28
N LYS A 171 11.98 -5.13 3.06
CA LYS A 171 12.06 -5.00 4.52
C LYS A 171 13.33 -4.25 4.90
N ALA A 172 13.21 -3.39 5.90
CA ALA A 172 14.35 -2.72 6.50
C ALA A 172 15.31 -3.72 7.16
N HIS A 173 16.61 -3.51 6.95
CA HIS A 173 17.64 -4.23 7.68
C HIS A 173 17.77 -3.70 9.11
N GLU A 174 18.42 -4.47 10.00
CA GLU A 174 18.55 -4.14 11.43
C GLU A 174 19.07 -2.71 11.68
N LYS A 175 20.09 -2.28 10.91
CA LYS A 175 20.64 -0.92 11.02
C LYS A 175 19.65 0.17 10.62
N GLU A 176 18.79 -0.10 9.65
CA GLU A 176 17.73 0.82 9.23
C GLU A 176 16.64 0.89 10.30
N VAL A 177 16.24 -0.25 10.88
CA VAL A 177 15.29 -0.31 12.01
C VAL A 177 15.79 0.51 13.20
N LEU A 178 17.06 0.35 13.58
CA LEU A 178 17.67 1.16 14.65
C LEU A 178 17.65 2.65 14.32
N TYR A 179 17.96 3.00 13.07
CA TYR A 179 17.90 4.38 12.60
C TYR A 179 16.50 4.97 12.69
N TYR A 180 15.47 4.24 12.23
CA TYR A 180 14.08 4.68 12.30
C TYR A 180 13.60 4.91 13.72
N ASN A 181 13.92 4.00 14.63
CA ASN A 181 13.56 4.16 16.04
C ASN A 181 14.18 5.43 16.63
N ALA A 182 15.44 5.74 16.28
CA ALA A 182 16.07 6.99 16.69
C ALA A 182 15.43 8.21 16.02
N LEU A 183 15.11 8.12 14.73
CA LEU A 183 14.45 9.17 13.96
C LEU A 183 13.06 9.53 14.52
N LEU A 184 12.26 8.53 14.89
CA LEU A 184 10.93 8.71 15.46
C LEU A 184 10.99 9.32 16.85
N LYS A 185 11.94 8.90 17.69
CA LYS A 185 12.19 9.54 18.99
C LYS A 185 12.57 11.01 18.81
N ALA A 186 13.48 11.31 17.88
CA ALA A 186 13.84 12.67 17.54
C ALA A 186 12.62 13.48 17.11
N ARG A 187 11.86 12.98 16.12
CA ARG A 187 10.65 13.62 15.61
C ARG A 187 9.66 13.92 16.72
N ASN A 188 9.34 12.95 17.57
CA ASN A 188 8.38 13.12 18.67
C ASN A 188 8.89 14.12 19.71
N SER A 189 10.18 14.08 20.04
CA SER A 189 10.79 15.05 20.96
C SER A 189 10.72 16.48 20.43
N TYR A 190 11.00 16.71 19.13
CA TYR A 190 10.88 18.05 18.53
C TYR A 190 9.44 18.49 18.28
N THR A 191 8.52 17.55 18.06
CA THR A 191 7.09 17.85 17.85
C THR A 191 6.39 18.24 19.15
N HIS A 192 6.72 17.59 20.27
CA HIS A 192 5.97 17.74 21.52
C HIS A 192 6.74 18.46 22.63
N ASN A 193 8.08 18.36 22.65
CA ASN A 193 8.90 18.75 23.80
C ASN A 193 10.05 19.70 23.42
N GLY A 194 10.00 20.37 22.27
CA GLY A 194 11.05 21.31 21.83
C GLY A 194 12.44 20.67 21.63
N GLY A 195 12.49 19.35 21.43
CA GLY A 195 13.73 18.59 21.25
C GLY A 195 14.34 18.06 22.54
N TYR A 196 13.57 17.99 23.64
CA TYR A 196 13.98 17.36 24.88
C TYR A 196 13.18 16.10 25.22
N GLU A 197 13.80 15.17 25.93
CA GLU A 197 13.21 13.97 26.52
C GLU A 197 13.87 13.76 27.89
N ASP A 198 13.08 13.74 28.97
CA ASP A 198 13.57 13.65 30.36
C ASP A 198 14.68 14.67 30.70
N GLY A 199 14.52 15.91 30.23
CA GLY A 199 15.49 16.99 30.42
C GLY A 199 16.78 16.86 29.60
N LYS A 200 16.93 15.81 28.80
CA LYS A 200 18.05 15.62 27.88
C LYS A 200 17.65 16.01 26.47
N GLU A 201 18.53 16.75 25.81
CA GLU A 201 18.32 17.14 24.42
C GLU A 201 18.52 15.95 23.48
N PHE A 202 17.58 15.78 22.55
CA PHE A 202 17.78 14.92 21.39
C PHE A 202 18.59 15.67 20.32
N LYS A 203 19.86 15.30 20.16
CA LYS A 203 20.77 15.98 19.22
C LYS A 203 20.52 15.51 17.79
N VAL A 204 20.15 16.44 16.92
CA VAL A 204 20.05 16.23 15.47
C VAL A 204 21.23 16.93 14.81
N SER A 205 22.06 16.19 14.06
CA SER A 205 23.18 16.75 13.30
C SER A 205 22.80 17.03 11.85
N MET A 206 23.55 17.90 11.17
CA MET A 206 23.43 18.11 9.73
C MET A 206 23.68 16.81 8.94
N LYS A 207 24.57 15.94 9.43
CA LYS A 207 24.78 14.61 8.86
C LYS A 207 23.51 13.76 8.92
N THR A 208 22.83 13.75 10.07
CA THR A 208 21.55 13.05 10.27
C THR A 208 20.46 13.59 9.33
N LEU A 209 20.37 14.91 9.18
CA LEU A 209 19.42 15.54 8.26
C LEU A 209 19.67 15.14 6.80
N ARG A 210 20.93 15.22 6.34
CA ARG A 210 21.30 14.87 4.97
C ARG A 210 21.05 13.39 4.70
N PHE A 211 21.32 12.54 5.68
CA PHE A 211 21.00 11.12 5.57
C PHE A 211 19.48 10.90 5.51
N SER A 212 18.70 11.49 6.42
CA SER A 212 17.21 11.40 6.41
C SER A 212 16.63 11.82 5.07
N PHE A 213 17.10 12.94 4.52
CA PHE A 213 16.68 13.47 3.24
C PHE A 213 16.91 12.47 2.10
N LYS A 214 18.15 11.96 1.97
CA LYS A 214 18.48 10.96 0.96
C LYS A 214 17.69 9.68 1.15
N TYR A 215 17.49 9.30 2.40
CA TYR A 215 16.81 8.07 2.77
C TYR A 215 15.32 8.11 2.39
N PHE A 216 14.61 9.18 2.71
CA PHE A 216 13.20 9.33 2.31
C PHE A 216 13.03 9.44 0.80
N HIS A 217 13.97 10.04 0.07
CA HIS A 217 13.98 9.99 -1.39
C HIS A 217 14.11 8.57 -1.92
N MET A 218 15.08 7.80 -1.41
CA MET A 218 15.26 6.40 -1.78
C MET A 218 14.01 5.57 -1.50
N LEU A 219 13.34 5.79 -0.37
CA LEU A 219 12.06 5.16 -0.09
C LEU A 219 11.02 5.55 -1.14
N ALA A 220 10.82 6.83 -1.41
CA ALA A 220 9.83 7.30 -2.38
C ALA A 220 10.05 6.72 -3.79
N ASP A 221 11.29 6.71 -4.27
CA ASP A 221 11.64 6.14 -5.58
C ASP A 221 11.41 4.61 -5.60
N SER A 222 11.57 3.93 -4.45
CA SER A 222 11.28 2.50 -4.34
C SER A 222 9.80 2.19 -4.53
N TYR A 223 8.88 3.07 -4.09
CA TYR A 223 7.44 2.88 -4.30
C TYR A 223 7.11 2.90 -5.80
N GLU A 224 7.63 3.89 -6.53
CA GLU A 224 7.42 4.03 -7.98
C GLU A 224 7.79 2.74 -8.72
N ARG A 225 8.98 2.21 -8.42
CA ARG A 225 9.47 0.95 -9.01
C ARG A 225 8.57 -0.23 -8.66
N HIS A 226 8.27 -0.45 -7.38
CA HIS A 226 7.51 -1.63 -6.96
C HIS A 226 6.05 -1.60 -7.40
N ILE A 227 5.44 -0.41 -7.53
CA ILE A 227 4.10 -0.26 -8.10
C ILE A 227 4.12 -0.73 -9.57
N GLY A 228 5.10 -0.29 -10.36
CA GLY A 228 5.26 -0.73 -11.74
C GLY A 228 5.47 -2.24 -11.87
N GLU A 229 6.38 -2.80 -11.06
CA GLU A 229 6.62 -4.26 -11.01
C GLU A 229 5.35 -5.04 -10.64
N ARG A 230 4.55 -4.53 -9.68
CA ARG A 230 3.30 -5.18 -9.28
C ARG A 230 2.23 -5.12 -10.37
N ALA A 231 2.13 -4.00 -11.10
CA ALA A 231 1.21 -3.88 -12.23
C ALA A 231 1.52 -4.88 -13.34
N VAL A 232 2.79 -5.02 -13.72
CA VAL A 232 3.24 -6.04 -14.70
C VAL A 232 2.94 -7.45 -14.19
N THR A 233 3.28 -7.74 -12.92
CA THR A 233 3.02 -9.06 -12.33
C THR A 233 1.52 -9.38 -12.31
N ALA A 234 0.65 -8.41 -12.00
CA ALA A 234 -0.79 -8.62 -11.98
C ALA A 234 -1.36 -8.88 -13.39
N ALA A 235 -0.82 -8.23 -14.43
CA ALA A 235 -1.17 -8.51 -15.81
C ALA A 235 -0.72 -9.92 -16.23
N ASP A 236 0.51 -10.31 -15.92
CA ASP A 236 1.03 -11.65 -16.19
C ASP A 236 0.26 -12.76 -15.44
N GLU A 237 -0.26 -12.46 -14.24
CA GLU A 237 -1.14 -13.36 -13.47
C GLU A 237 -2.50 -13.50 -14.19
N ALA A 238 -3.06 -12.41 -14.71
CA ALA A 238 -4.34 -12.41 -15.42
C ALA A 238 -4.27 -13.19 -16.73
N ASP A 239 -3.20 -13.05 -17.52
CA ASP A 239 -3.04 -13.77 -18.79
C ASP A 239 -2.84 -15.29 -18.63
N LYS A 240 -2.52 -15.75 -17.40
CA LYS A 240 -2.33 -17.17 -17.06
C LYS A 240 -3.53 -17.80 -16.35
N THR A 241 -4.53 -16.99 -16.02
CA THR A 241 -5.75 -17.38 -15.31
C THR A 241 -6.82 -17.76 -16.32
#